data_AF-K1KYY9-F1
#
_entry.id   AF-K1KYY9-F1
#
_cell.length_a   1.000
_cell.length_b   1.000
_cell.length_c   1.000
_cell.angle_alpha   90.00
_cell.angle_beta   90.00
_cell.angle_gamma   90.00
#
_symmetry.space_group_name_H-M   'P 1'
#
loop_
_entity.id
_entity.type
_entity.pdbx_description
1 polymer ?
#
loop_
_entity_poly.entity_id
_entity_poly.type
_entity_poly.pdbx_seq_one_letter_code
_entity_poly.pdbx_strand_id
1 'polypeptide(L)' 'MHGRSLTPLIQNSKDWEDRYFFTHHVIRDFDTIPGAVRNQQYLLTMKGKDKALFDLTQDPGQNFNIISEFGCGHPIS' A
#
# COMPACT_ATOMS: atom_id res chain seq x y z
N MET A 1 -1.85 -8.27 -20.02
CA MET A 1 -1.70 -9.10 -18.80
C MET A 1 -0.79 -8.39 -17.83
N HIS A 2 -1.16 -8.26 -16.55
CA HIS A 2 -0.40 -7.49 -15.54
C HIS A 2 0.47 -8.36 -14.60
N GLY A 3 0.31 -9.68 -14.63
CA GLY A 3 1.09 -10.60 -13.80
C GLY A 3 2.51 -10.82 -14.36
N ARG A 4 3.52 -10.77 -13.48
CA ARG A 4 4.90 -11.18 -13.77
C ARG A 4 5.18 -12.55 -13.12
N SER A 5 5.98 -13.39 -13.78
CA SER A 5 6.41 -14.68 -13.22
C SER A 5 7.21 -14.50 -11.93
N LEU A 6 7.01 -15.41 -10.96
CA LEU A 6 7.78 -15.46 -9.71
C LEU A 6 9.03 -16.35 -9.79
N THR A 7 9.23 -17.05 -10.91
CA THR A 7 10.38 -17.96 -11.10
C THR A 7 11.73 -17.32 -10.75
N PRO A 8 12.01 -16.05 -11.11
CA PRO A 8 13.33 -15.46 -10.81
C PRO A 8 13.56 -15.21 -9.32
N LEU A 9 12.51 -14.91 -8.56
CA LEU A 9 12.59 -14.80 -7.09
C LEU A 9 12.93 -16.15 -6.44
N ILE A 10 12.34 -17.24 -6.93
CA ILE A 10 12.62 -18.60 -6.46
C ILE A 10 14.07 -19.00 -6.81
N GLN A 11 14.58 -18.51 -7.94
CA GLN A 11 15.95 -18.73 -8.41
C GLN A 11 16.99 -17.77 -7.81
N ASN A 12 16.61 -17.03 -6.74
CA ASN A 12 17.50 -16.19 -5.93
C ASN A 12 18.03 -14.92 -6.62
N SER A 13 17.18 -14.25 -7.42
CA SER A 13 17.52 -12.93 -7.96
C SER A 13 17.47 -11.86 -6.85
N LYS A 14 18.63 -11.31 -6.47
CA LYS A 14 18.74 -10.19 -5.50
C LYS A 14 18.14 -8.88 -6.01
N ASP A 15 18.12 -8.67 -7.32
CA ASP A 15 17.71 -7.41 -7.96
C ASP A 15 16.27 -7.45 -8.49
N TRP A 16 15.33 -7.88 -7.64
CA TRP A 16 13.92 -7.89 -8.03
C TRP A 16 13.28 -6.55 -7.67
N GLU A 17 12.80 -5.83 -8.68
CA GLU A 17 12.10 -4.55 -8.51
C GLU A 17 10.92 -4.67 -7.55
N ASP A 18 10.70 -3.60 -6.78
CA ASP A 18 9.52 -3.49 -5.93
C ASP A 18 8.23 -3.55 -6.75
N ARG A 19 7.18 -4.14 -6.17
CA ARG A 19 5.93 -4.44 -6.88
C ARG A 19 4.74 -3.90 -6.13
N TYR A 20 3.87 -3.24 -6.87
CA TYR A 20 2.61 -2.73 -6.36
C TYR A 20 1.48 -3.72 -6.65
N PHE A 21 0.80 -4.12 -5.59
CA PHE A 21 -0.45 -4.88 -5.63
C PHE A 21 -1.61 -3.93 -5.42
N PHE A 22 -2.51 -3.90 -6.39
CA PHE A 22 -3.73 -3.09 -6.35
C PHE A 22 -4.90 -4.01 -6.06
N THR A 23 -5.56 -3.82 -4.93
CA THR A 23 -6.76 -4.56 -4.56
C THR A 23 -7.94 -3.62 -4.49
N HIS A 24 -9.03 -3.97 -5.14
CA HIS A 24 -10.30 -3.28 -5.05
C HIS A 24 -11.36 -4.31 -4.62
N HIS A 25 -11.98 -4.10 -3.47
CA HIS A 25 -13.04 -4.99 -2.99
C HIS A 25 -14.40 -4.37 -3.31
N VAL A 26 -15.18 -5.02 -4.16
CA VAL A 26 -16.53 -4.56 -4.50
C VAL A 26 -17.48 -5.04 -3.41
N ILE A 27 -17.81 -4.15 -2.48
CA ILE A 27 -18.95 -4.33 -1.57
C ILE A 27 -20.19 -3.79 -2.30
N ARG A 28 -21.35 -4.43 -2.15
CA ARG A 28 -22.60 -4.11 -2.88
C ARG A 28 -23.10 -2.67 -2.68
N ASP A 29 -22.55 -1.91 -1.73
CA ASP A 29 -22.85 -0.49 -1.53
C ASP A 29 -21.98 0.41 -2.42
N PHE A 30 -22.64 1.23 -3.23
CA PHE A 30 -22.03 2.05 -4.29
C PHE A 30 -21.10 3.18 -3.79
N ASP A 31 -21.14 3.54 -2.51
CA ASP A 31 -20.53 4.80 -2.03
C ASP A 31 -19.14 4.69 -1.40
N THR A 32 -18.61 3.49 -1.16
CA THR A 32 -17.24 3.36 -0.63
C THR A 32 -16.57 2.09 -1.12
N ILE A 33 -15.99 2.13 -2.32
CA ILE A 33 -15.08 1.06 -2.77
C ILE A 33 -13.76 1.20 -2.00
N PRO A 34 -13.40 0.27 -1.08
CA PRO A 34 -12.10 0.30 -0.46
C PRO A 34 -11.04 -0.11 -1.49
N GLY A 35 -10.19 0.85 -1.84
CA GLY A 35 -8.98 0.61 -2.63
C GLY A 35 -7.80 0.40 -1.71
N ALA A 36 -6.91 -0.53 -2.05
CA ALA A 36 -5.63 -0.69 -1.39
C ALA A 36 -4.50 -0.80 -2.40
N VAL A 37 -3.39 -0.13 -2.09
CA VAL A 37 -2.12 -0.23 -2.82
C VAL A 37 -1.07 -0.72 -1.85
N ARG A 38 -0.41 -1.83 -2.18
CA ARG A 38 0.59 -2.43 -1.31
C ARG A 38 1.87 -2.71 -2.07
N ASN A 39 3.02 -2.45 -1.46
CA ASN A 39 4.30 -2.97 -1.91
C ASN A 39 4.97 -3.80 -0.81
N GLN A 40 6.28 -4.05 -0.89
CA GLN A 40 6.97 -4.88 0.09
C GLN A 40 7.03 -4.24 1.49
N GLN A 41 7.09 -2.91 1.58
CA GLN A 41 7.24 -2.18 2.83
C GLN A 41 5.96 -1.49 3.29
N TYR A 42 5.13 -0.99 2.39
CA TYR A 42 4.03 -0.10 2.70
C TYR A 42 2.67 -0.63 2.23
N LEU A 43 1.63 -0.24 2.96
CA LEU A 43 0.23 -0.41 2.58
C LEU A 43 -0.50 0.92 2.69
N LEU A 44 -1.09 1.37 1.59
CA LEU A 44 -2.02 2.48 1.52
C LEU A 44 -3.45 1.93 1.40
N THR A 45 -4.34 2.32 2.31
CA THR A 45 -5.77 2.04 2.22
C THR A 45 -6.55 3.33 1.97
N MET A 46 -7.53 3.29 1.07
CA MET A 46 -8.37 4.43 0.69
C MET A 46 -9.84 4.02 0.75
N LYS A 47 -10.65 4.76 1.53
CA LYS A 47 -12.10 4.57 1.60
C LYS A 47 -12.79 5.94 1.64
N GLY A 48 -13.39 6.36 0.53
CA GLY A 48 -13.94 7.71 0.41
C GLY A 48 -12.87 8.78 0.61
N LYS A 49 -13.01 9.62 1.66
CA LYS A 49 -12.01 10.64 2.03
C LYS A 49 -10.94 10.12 2.98
N ASP A 50 -11.18 8.98 3.62
CA ASP A 50 -10.27 8.42 4.62
C ASP A 50 -9.11 7.71 3.93
N LYS A 51 -7.90 8.03 4.40
CA LYS A 51 -6.66 7.42 3.94
C LYS A 51 -5.82 7.02 5.13
N ALA A 52 -5.19 5.85 5.03
CA ALA A 52 -4.21 5.41 6.00
C ALA A 52 -3.01 4.78 5.29
N LEU A 53 -1.83 5.09 5.79
CA LEU A 53 -0.56 4.56 5.31
C LEU A 53 0.11 3.82 6.47
N PHE A 54 0.61 2.61 6.21
CA PHE A 54 1.28 1.76 7.19
C PHE A 54 2.62 1.29 6.66
N ASP A 55 3.66 1.29 7.50
CA ASP A 55 4.93 0.58 7.25
C ASP A 55 4.81 -0.84 7.83
N LEU A 56 4.67 -1.82 6.95
CA LEU A 56 4.50 -3.23 7.27
C LEU A 56 5.79 -3.93 7.73
N THR A 57 6.97 -3.30 7.57
CA THR A 57 8.23 -3.84 8.11
C THR A 57 8.35 -3.57 9.60
N GLN A 58 7.85 -2.42 10.07
CA GLN A 58 7.88 -2.02 11.47
C GLN A 58 6.55 -2.33 12.19
N ASP A 59 5.43 -2.25 11.48
CA ASP A 59 4.09 -2.51 12.01
C ASP A 59 3.28 -3.43 11.06
N PRO A 60 3.58 -4.74 11.05
CA PRO A 60 2.82 -5.72 10.27
C PRO A 60 1.32 -5.77 10.63
N GLY A 61 0.97 -5.32 11.83
CA GLY A 61 -0.39 -5.32 12.36
C GLY A 61 -1.26 -4.14 11.92
N GLN A 62 -0.69 -3.14 11.23
CA GLN A 62 -1.41 -1.94 10.76
C GLN A 62 -2.07 -1.15 11.91
N ASN A 63 -1.40 -1.09 13.06
CA ASN A 63 -1.86 -0.37 14.24
C ASN A 63 -1.54 1.13 14.17
N PHE A 64 -0.48 1.52 13.46
CA PHE A 64 0.05 2.89 13.44
C PHE A 64 -0.07 3.50 12.04
N ASN A 65 -1.02 4.44 11.89
CA ASN A 65 -1.20 5.19 10.65
C ASN A 65 -0.17 6.32 10.55
N ILE A 66 0.81 6.17 9.65
CA ILE A 66 1.90 7.16 9.46
C ILE A 66 1.54 8.30 8.51
N ILE A 67 0.32 8.32 7.96
CA ILE A 67 -0.07 9.34 6.97
C ILE A 67 -0.05 10.77 7.53
N SER A 68 -0.28 10.94 8.83
CA SER A 68 -0.25 12.24 9.51
C SER A 68 1.15 12.83 9.65
N GLU A 69 2.18 11.99 9.64
CA GLU A 69 3.57 12.45 9.65
C GLU A 69 3.95 13.16 8.33
N PHE A 70 3.18 12.88 7.27
CA PHE A 70 3.36 13.47 5.94
C PHE A 70 2.23 14.46 5.56
N GLY A 71 1.28 14.72 6.46
CA GLY A 71 0.09 15.54 6.22
C GLY A 71 0.29 17.03 6.48
N CYS A 72 0.63 17.78 5.43
CA CYS A 72 0.47 19.23 5.23
C CYS A 72 0.59 20.18 6.44
N GLY A 73 1.77 20.81 6.58
CA GLY A 73 1.93 22.04 7.36
C GLY A 73 3.36 22.35 7.82
N HIS A 74 4.35 22.38 6.93
CA HIS A 74 5.63 23.01 7.25
C HIS A 74 5.85 24.19 6.30
N PRO A 75 5.68 25.46 6.73
CA PRO A 75 6.28 26.56 6.02
C PRO A 75 7.79 26.43 6.20
N ILE A 76 8.47 26.09 5.12
CA ILE A 76 9.91 26.33 4.99
C ILE A 76 10.14 27.82 5.33
N SER A 77 10.79 28.06 6.48
CA SER A 77 11.30 29.38 6.89
C SER A 77 12.61 29.69 6.18
#